data_AF-A0A1X6NKF5-F1
#
_entry.id   AF-A0A1X6NKF5-F1
#
_cell.length_a   1.000
_cell.length_b   1.000
_cell.length_c   1.000
_cell.angle_alpha   90.00
_cell.angle_beta   90.00
_cell.angle_gamma   90.00
#
_symmetry.space_group_name_H-M   'P 1'
#
loop_
_entity.id
_entity.type
_entity.pdbx_description
1 polymer ?
#
loop_
_entity_poly.entity_id
_entity_poly.type
_entity_poly.pdbx_seq_one_letter_code
_entity_poly.pdbx_strand_id
1 'polypeptide(L)' 'MPPALRRGDAHADRHRAQAFDQHMNMVLGDVTETITSIDTDEETFEQIVRSQSRDLDMLFVRGDGVILVAPPLRTA' A
#
# COMPACT_ATOMS: atom_id res chain seq x y z
N MET A 1 -24.54 13.36 -3.35
CA MET A 1 -24.14 11.94 -3.39
C MET A 1 -22.63 11.91 -3.37
N PRO A 2 -21.94 11.38 -2.34
CA PRO A 2 -20.49 11.28 -2.41
C PRO A 2 -20.08 10.06 -3.28
N PRO A 3 -19.01 10.18 -4.08
CA PRO A 3 -18.55 9.09 -4.95
C PRO A 3 -17.86 8.00 -4.12
N ALA A 4 -18.07 6.75 -4.53
CA ALA A 4 -17.47 5.57 -3.92
C ALA A 4 -15.97 5.50 -4.24
N LEU A 5 -15.12 5.81 -3.26
CA LEU A 5 -13.67 5.70 -3.40
C LEU A 5 -13.29 4.20 -3.40
N ARG A 6 -12.85 3.70 -4.55
CA ARG A 6 -12.37 2.33 -4.75
C ARG A 6 -11.10 2.08 -3.95
N ARG A 7 -11.01 0.83 -3.46
CA ARG A 7 -9.86 0.19 -2.79
C ARG A 7 -8.53 0.66 -3.40
N GLY A 8 -7.69 1.32 -2.61
CA GLY A 8 -6.34 1.71 -3.00
C GLY A 8 -5.38 0.53 -2.89
N ASP A 9 -4.47 0.41 -3.85
CA ASP A 9 -3.35 -0.52 -3.81
C ASP A 9 -2.24 0.14 -2.97
N ALA A 10 -1.85 -0.53 -1.88
CA ALA A 10 -0.83 -0.07 -0.93
C ALA A 10 0.38 -1.00 -0.96
N HIS A 11 1.59 -0.43 -1.13
CA HIS A 11 2.86 -1.16 -1.08
C HIS A 11 3.80 -0.55 -0.03
N ALA A 12 4.59 -1.40 0.63
CA ALA A 12 5.54 -1.05 1.68
C ALA A 12 6.97 -1.44 1.23
N ASP A 13 7.93 -0.50 1.23
CA ASP A 13 9.24 -0.68 0.55
C ASP A 13 10.49 -0.65 1.46
N ARG A 14 10.35 -0.62 2.79
CA ARG A 14 11.51 -0.62 3.71
C ARG A 14 11.18 -1.46 4.94
N HIS A 15 12.00 -2.49 5.20
CA HIS A 15 11.55 -3.65 5.97
C HIS A 15 12.46 -4.00 7.15
N ARG A 16 11.88 -3.94 8.35
CA ARG A 16 12.07 -4.98 9.36
C ARG A 16 10.68 -5.45 9.79
N ALA A 17 10.28 -6.66 9.40
CA ALA A 17 9.09 -7.27 9.97
C ALA A 17 9.40 -7.66 11.42
N GLN A 18 8.69 -7.09 12.39
CA GLN A 18 8.89 -7.39 13.81
C GLN A 18 8.18 -8.69 14.19
N ALA A 19 7.00 -8.94 13.62
CA ALA A 19 6.21 -10.15 13.86
C ALA A 19 5.23 -10.42 12.70
N PHE A 20 4.89 -11.70 12.51
CA PHE A 20 3.82 -12.13 11.62
C PHE A 20 3.15 -13.42 12.13
N ASP A 21 1.95 -13.73 11.65
CA ASP A 21 1.21 -14.95 12.00
C ASP A 21 0.76 -15.76 10.76
N GLN A 22 0.05 -16.88 11.00
CA GLN A 22 -0.48 -17.77 9.95
C GLN A 22 -1.55 -17.12 9.07
N HIS A 23 -2.20 -16.07 9.55
CA HIS A 23 -3.20 -15.32 8.79
C HIS A 23 -2.56 -14.23 7.94
N MET A 24 -1.23 -14.08 8.01
CA MET A 24 -0.45 -13.00 7.40
C MET A 24 -0.77 -11.63 8.00
N ASN A 25 -1.23 -11.58 9.25
CA ASN A 25 -1.16 -10.33 10.00
C ASN A 25 0.31 -10.00 10.25
N MET A 26 0.70 -8.74 10.10
CA MET A 26 2.09 -8.31 10.23
C MET A 26 2.19 -7.04 11.05
N VAL A 27 3.23 -6.97 11.89
CA VAL A 27 3.71 -5.71 12.47
C VAL A 27 5.00 -5.38 11.74
N LEU A 28 4.99 -4.24 11.06
CA LEU A 28 6.10 -3.70 10.29
C LEU A 28 6.58 -2.40 10.94
N GLY A 29 7.86 -2.08 10.80
CA GLY A 29 8.40 -0.81 11.27
C GLY A 29 9.43 -0.25 10.30
N ASP A 30 9.66 1.05 10.42
CA ASP A 30 10.38 1.88 9.46
C ASP A 30 9.82 1.71 8.03
N VAL A 31 8.50 1.87 7.87
CA VAL A 31 7.76 1.57 6.64
C VAL A 31 7.42 2.83 5.85
N THR A 32 7.60 2.78 4.53
CA THR A 32 7.01 3.75 3.60
C THR A 32 5.80 3.12 2.94
N GLU A 33 4.59 3.57 3.27
CA GLU A 33 3.35 3.17 2.60
C GLU A 33 3.13 4.02 1.35
N THR A 34 2.93 3.40 0.19
CA THR A 34 2.56 4.09 -1.05
C THR A 34 1.17 3.68 -1.49
N ILE A 35 0.23 4.63 -1.52
CA ILE A 35 -1.13 4.43 -2.02
C ILE A 35 -1.21 4.95 -3.45
N THR A 36 -1.67 4.10 -4.36
CA THR A 36 -1.98 4.50 -5.74
C THR A 36 -3.49 4.60 -5.93
N SER A 37 -3.94 5.75 -6.45
CA SER A 37 -5.34 6.04 -6.77
C SER A 37 -5.46 6.41 -8.25
N ILE A 38 -6.57 6.01 -8.88
CA ILE A 38 -6.88 6.37 -10.26
C ILE A 38 -8.09 7.29 -10.22
N ASP A 39 -7.87 8.55 -10.56
CA ASP A 39 -8.93 9.54 -10.70
C ASP A 39 -9.31 9.65 -12.18
N THR A 40 -10.61 9.58 -12.49
CA THR A 40 -11.11 9.78 -13.86
C THR A 40 -11.71 11.17 -13.97
N ASP A 41 -11.28 11.95 -14.95
CA ASP A 41 -11.89 13.24 -15.27
C ASP A 41 -13.26 13.04 -15.96
N GLU A 42 -14.30 13.72 -15.46
CA GLU A 42 -15.68 13.50 -15.91
C GLU A 42 -15.97 14.09 -17.31
N GLU A 43 -15.17 15.06 -17.77
CA GLU A 43 -15.37 15.74 -19.05
C GLU A 43 -14.53 15.11 -20.18
N THR A 44 -13.28 14.79 -19.88
CA THR A 44 -12.30 14.27 -20.86
C THR A 44 -12.18 12.75 -20.82
N PHE A 45 -12.73 12.08 -19.78
CA PHE A 45 -12.57 10.65 -19.52
C PHE A 45 -11.12 10.19 -19.38
N GLU A 46 -10.20 11.12 -19.14
CA GLU A 46 -8.79 10.81 -18.92
C GLU A 46 -8.59 10.20 -17.52
N GLN A 47 -7.72 9.19 -17.46
CA GLN A 47 -7.34 8.55 -16.20
C GLN A 47 -6.02 9.15 -15.69
N ILE A 48 -6.07 9.76 -14.52
CA ILE A 48 -4.92 10.34 -13.83
C ILE A 48 -4.52 9.40 -12.70
N VAL A 49 -3.34 8.81 -12.81
CA VAL A 49 -2.76 7.98 -11.75
C VAL A 49 -2.07 8.90 -10.75
N ARG A 50 -2.45 8.81 -9.49
CA ARG A 50 -1.85 9.54 -8.37
C ARG A 50 -1.24 8.56 -7.39
N SER A 51 -0.01 8.82 -6.97
CA SER A 51 0.67 8.07 -5.93
C SER A 51 0.97 8.98 -4.75
N GLN A 52 0.60 8.54 -3.55
CA GLN A 52 0.90 9.24 -2.29
C GLN A 52 1.71 8.30 -1.40
N SER A 53 2.87 8.75 -0.94
CA SER A 53 3.72 7.99 -0.02
C SER A 53 3.70 8.60 1.38
N ARG A 54 3.75 7.75 2.41
CA ARG A 54 3.77 8.13 3.82
C ARG A 54 4.81 7.29 4.56
N ASP A 55 5.68 7.95 5.30
CA ASP A 55 6.63 7.28 6.18
C ASP A 55 6.01 7.08 7.57
N LEU A 56 6.09 5.86 8.07
CA LEU A 56 5.49 5.42 9.33
C LEU A 56 6.52 4.62 10.13
N ASP A 57 6.74 5.01 11.39
CA ASP A 57 7.64 4.28 12.29
C ASP A 57 7.15 2.85 12.55
N MET A 58 5.84 2.66 12.63
CA MET A 58 5.20 1.36 12.86
C MET A 58 3.84 1.25 12.18
N LEU A 59 3.57 0.09 11.58
CA LEU A 59 2.34 -0.22 10.87
C LEU A 59 1.87 -1.65 11.18
N PHE A 60 0.62 -1.79 11.59
CA PHE A 60 -0.06 -3.09 11.65
C PHE A 60 -0.82 -3.34 10.34
N VAL A 61 -0.54 -4.45 9.69
CA VAL A 61 -1.20 -4.89 8.46
C VAL A 61 -2.06 -6.11 8.78
N ARG A 62 -3.35 -6.04 8.41
CA ARG A 62 -4.26 -7.18 8.51
C ARG A 62 -4.12 -8.09 7.29
N GLY A 63 -4.00 -9.39 7.53
CA GLY A 63 -3.66 -10.38 6.52
C GLY A 63 -4.69 -10.57 5.40
N ASP A 64 -5.97 -10.26 5.65
CA ASP A 64 -7.04 -10.37 4.64
C ASP A 64 -6.82 -9.46 3.40
N GLY A 65 -5.99 -8.42 3.53
CA GLY A 65 -5.65 -7.49 2.45
C GLY A 65 -4.33 -7.81 1.73
N VAL A 66 -3.57 -8.81 2.19
CA VAL A 66 -2.25 -9.14 1.66
C VAL A 66 -2.40 -10.01 0.43
N ILE A 67 -1.86 -9.56 -0.70
CA ILE A 67 -1.93 -10.28 -1.98
C ILE A 67 -0.58 -10.93 -2.32
N LEU A 68 0.53 -10.18 -2.15
CA LEU A 68 1.88 -10.62 -2.46
C LEU A 68 2.85 -10.07 -1.42
N VAL A 69 3.80 -10.92 -1.01
CA VAL A 69 4.96 -10.53 -0.21
C VAL A 69 6.22 -10.90 -0.99
N ALA A 70 7.11 -9.93 -1.20
CA ALA A 70 8.36 -10.14 -1.92
C ALA A 70 9.50 -9.41 -1.19
N PRO A 71 10.74 -9.92 -1.25
CA PRO A 71 11.90 -9.18 -0.77
C PRO A 71 12.12 -7.91 -1.62
N PRO A 72 12.75 -6.86 -1.05
CA PRO A 72 13.10 -5.69 -1.84
C PRO A 72 14.02 -6.09 -2.98
N LEU A 73 13.90 -5.39 -4.11
CA LEU A 73 14.77 -5.60 -5.27
C LEU A 73 16.23 -5.48 -4.82
N ARG A 74 17.01 -6.56 -5.02
CA ARG A 74 18.45 -6.55 -4.76
C ARG A 74 19.08 -5.51 -5.68
N THR A 75 19.42 -4.35 -5.14
CA THR A 75 20.36 -3.43 -5.77
C THR A 75 21.75 -4.05 -5.59
N ALA A 76 22.36 -4.45 -6.70
CA ALA A 76 23.74 -4.97 -6.73
C ALA A 76 24.75 -3.84 -6.47
#